data_AF-A0A4R7ZJV4-F1
#
_entry.id   AF-A0A4R7ZJV4-F1
#
_cell.length_a   1.000
_cell.length_b   1.000
_cell.length_c   1.000
_cell.angle_alpha   90.00
_cell.angle_beta   90.00
_cell.angle_gamma   90.00
#
_symmetry.space_group_name_H-M   'P 1'
#
loop_
_entity.id
_entity.type
_entity.pdbx_description
1 polymer ?
#
loop_
_entity_poly.entity_id
_entity_poly.type
_entity_poly.pdbx_seq_one_letter_code
_entity_poly.pdbx_strand_id
1 'polypeptide(L)'
;MPDAVQVSLTTEERMFLLKGLGEWGGPARCTDQLAIGMGFEGRDHFHEAVARLREALQAGEPLSHEDWRRVLLETEVVFVSDVVGSGLDWSTTSGITDSDSIGLLRSIQRKMPRWRPTFQFTLDRQGDVVISEPERPRG
;
A
#
# COMPACT_ATOMS: atom_id res chain seq x y z
N MET A 1 -17.58 -5.53 -9.26
CA MET A 1 -16.72 -4.37 -9.60
C MET A 1 -15.94 -4.71 -10.86
N PRO A 2 -15.95 -3.88 -11.91
CA PRO A 2 -15.42 -4.25 -13.22
C PRO A 2 -13.87 -4.33 -13.32
N ASP A 3 -13.13 -4.09 -12.23
CA ASP A 3 -11.65 -4.13 -12.19
C ASP A 3 -11.10 -4.96 -10.99
N ALA A 4 -11.89 -5.94 -10.52
CA ALA A 4 -11.50 -6.77 -9.39
C ALA A 4 -10.47 -7.83 -9.82
N VAL A 5 -9.36 -7.92 -9.10
CA VAL A 5 -8.26 -8.85 -9.36
C VAL A 5 -8.01 -9.72 -8.13
N GLN A 6 -7.98 -11.03 -8.36
CA GLN A 6 -7.61 -12.00 -7.34
C GLN A 6 -6.09 -12.15 -7.31
N VAL A 7 -5.48 -11.88 -6.16
CA VAL A 7 -4.08 -12.20 -5.88
C VAL A 7 -4.02 -13.43 -5.00
N SER A 8 -3.24 -14.45 -5.41
CA SER A 8 -3.06 -15.69 -4.65
C SER A 8 -2.01 -15.51 -3.54
N LEU A 9 -2.48 -15.11 -2.36
CA LEU A 9 -1.66 -14.96 -1.16
C LEU A 9 -1.58 -16.27 -0.36
N THR A 10 -0.40 -16.58 0.20
CA THR A 10 -0.30 -17.59 1.26
C THR A 10 -0.92 -17.06 2.56
N THR A 11 -1.08 -17.93 3.55
CA THR A 11 -1.57 -17.53 4.87
C THR A 11 -0.65 -16.48 5.50
N GLU A 12 0.67 -16.67 5.42
CA GLU A 12 1.68 -15.77 5.99
C GLU A 12 1.68 -14.41 5.28
N GLU A 13 1.58 -14.40 3.95
CA GLU A 13 1.51 -13.15 3.17
C GLU A 13 0.22 -12.37 3.47
N ARG A 14 -0.92 -13.06 3.58
CA ARG A 14 -2.18 -12.44 3.97
C ARG A 14 -2.10 -11.88 5.39
N MET A 15 -1.53 -12.64 6.32
CA MET A 15 -1.33 -12.19 7.69
C MET A 15 -0.39 -10.98 7.78
N PHE A 16 0.66 -10.94 6.96
CA PHE A 16 1.57 -9.79 6.87
C PHE A 16 0.82 -8.51 6.46
N LEU A 17 0.00 -8.57 5.41
CA LEU A 17 -0.83 -7.42 4.99
C LEU A 17 -1.86 -7.01 6.06
N LEU A 18 -2.50 -8.00 6.70
CA LEU A 18 -3.47 -7.74 7.79
C LEU A 18 -2.82 -7.09 9.02
N LYS A 19 -1.55 -7.41 9.30
CA LYS A 19 -0.75 -6.76 10.33
C LYS A 19 -0.41 -5.32 9.92
N GLY A 20 0.06 -5.11 8.70
CA GLY A 20 0.31 -3.77 8.13
C GLY A 20 -0.89 -2.84 8.32
N LEU A 21 -2.06 -3.24 7.81
CA LEU A 21 -3.31 -2.49 7.98
C LEU A 21 -3.68 -2.23 9.45
N GLY A 22 -3.34 -3.15 10.36
CA GLY A 22 -3.65 -3.03 11.79
C GLY A 22 -2.81 -1.99 12.52
N GLU A 23 -1.57 -1.76 12.10
CA GLU A 23 -0.65 -0.83 12.78
C GLU A 23 -1.09 0.63 12.69
N TRP A 24 -1.90 0.99 11.69
CA TRP A 24 -2.49 2.33 11.57
C TRP A 24 -3.61 2.64 12.57
N GLY A 25 -4.11 1.62 13.28
CA GLY A 25 -4.94 1.81 14.47
C GLY A 25 -4.13 1.94 15.77
N GLY A 26 -2.80 1.84 15.69
CA GLY A 26 -1.87 1.81 16.82
C GLY A 26 -0.81 2.94 16.74
N PRO A 27 0.51 2.62 16.77
CA PRO A 27 1.58 3.61 16.90
C PRO A 27 1.78 4.49 15.64
N ALA A 28 1.37 4.02 14.47
CA ALA A 28 1.55 4.75 13.21
C ALA A 28 0.61 5.97 13.14
N ARG A 29 1.14 7.09 12.64
CA ARG A 29 0.43 8.39 12.63
C ARG A 29 0.10 8.79 11.20
N CYS A 30 -1.09 8.41 10.74
CA CYS A 30 -1.55 8.84 9.42
C CYS A 30 -2.02 10.29 9.46
N THR A 31 -1.29 11.19 8.79
CA THR A 31 -1.70 12.58 8.54
C THR A 31 -2.48 12.67 7.23
N ASP A 32 -3.25 13.74 7.02
CA ASP A 32 -3.94 13.95 5.74
C ASP A 32 -2.98 13.98 4.55
N GLN A 33 -1.83 14.63 4.70
CA GLN A 33 -0.81 14.70 3.64
C GLN A 33 -0.25 13.32 3.29
N LEU A 34 -0.03 12.48 4.30
CA LEU A 34 0.45 11.12 4.09
C LEU A 34 -0.64 10.25 3.44
N ALA A 35 -1.89 10.35 3.91
CA ALA A 35 -3.03 9.67 3.30
C ALA A 35 -3.20 10.05 1.83
N ILE A 36 -3.13 11.35 1.51
CA ILE A 36 -3.18 11.85 0.14
C ILE A 36 -2.01 11.29 -0.68
N GLY A 37 -0.78 11.32 -0.14
CA GLY A 37 0.40 10.74 -0.79
C GLY A 37 0.26 9.24 -1.09
N MET A 38 -0.46 8.50 -0.25
CA MET A 38 -0.75 7.08 -0.47
C MET A 38 -1.94 6.85 -1.42
N GLY A 39 -2.63 7.90 -1.85
CA GLY A 39 -3.74 7.84 -2.82
C GLY A 39 -5.12 7.68 -2.20
N PHE A 40 -5.31 8.25 -1.01
CA PHE A 40 -6.61 8.42 -0.34
C PHE A 40 -7.03 9.89 -0.43
N GLU A 41 -8.30 10.21 -0.21
CA GLU A 41 -8.79 11.60 -0.24
C GLU A 41 -8.38 12.41 1.01
N GLY A 42 -8.02 11.71 2.08
CA GLY A 42 -7.63 12.28 3.37
C GLY A 42 -7.57 11.18 4.43
N ARG A 43 -7.31 11.56 5.69
CA ARG A 43 -7.15 10.61 6.79
C ARG A 43 -8.42 9.82 7.09
N ASP A 44 -9.59 10.45 7.01
CA ASP A 44 -10.86 9.76 7.31
C ASP A 44 -11.16 8.68 6.24
N HIS A 45 -11.03 9.03 4.96
CA HIS A 45 -11.11 8.07 3.86
C HIS A 45 -10.06 6.95 3.98
N PHE A 46 -8.86 7.26 4.48
CA PHE A 46 -7.84 6.25 4.76
C PHE A 46 -8.32 5.23 5.81
N HIS A 47 -8.82 5.67 6.96
CA HIS A 47 -9.26 4.75 8.01
C HIS A 47 -10.47 3.90 7.60
N GLU A 48 -11.45 4.50 6.92
CA GLU A 48 -12.59 3.77 6.36
C GLU A 48 -12.15 2.71 5.35
N ALA A 49 -11.23 3.08 4.45
CA ALA A 49 -10.68 2.15 3.48
C ALA A 49 -9.88 1.03 4.14
N VAL A 50 -9.03 1.34 5.14
CA VAL A 50 -8.27 0.31 5.89
C VAL A 50 -9.19 -0.71 6.54
N ALA A 51 -10.28 -0.26 7.18
CA ALA A 51 -11.26 -1.16 7.78
C ALA A 51 -11.90 -2.08 6.72
N ARG A 52 -12.41 -1.51 5.62
CA ARG A 52 -12.99 -2.25 4.48
C ARG A 52 -12.00 -3.25 3.87
N LEU A 53 -10.77 -2.83 3.64
CA LEU A 53 -9.73 -3.65 3.01
C LEU A 53 -9.30 -4.81 3.90
N ARG A 54 -9.25 -4.59 5.22
CA ARG A 54 -8.96 -5.63 6.20
C ARG A 54 -10.03 -6.71 6.19
N GLU A 55 -11.31 -6.34 6.15
CA GLU A 55 -12.43 -7.29 6.04
C GLU A 55 -12.35 -8.10 4.73
N ALA A 56 -12.14 -7.44 3.59
CA ALA A 56 -12.02 -8.11 2.30
C ALA A 56 -10.80 -9.07 2.25
N LEU A 57 -9.66 -8.66 2.82
CA LEU A 57 -8.48 -9.53 2.95
C LEU A 57 -8.73 -10.71 3.89
N GLN A 58 -9.46 -10.55 4.98
CA GLN A 58 -9.83 -11.66 5.87
C GLN A 58 -10.76 -12.65 5.15
N ALA A 59 -11.72 -12.13 4.39
CA ALA A 59 -12.67 -12.93 3.62
C ALA A 59 -12.05 -13.60 2.37
N GLY A 60 -10.85 -13.19 1.95
CA GLY A 60 -10.21 -13.74 0.76
C GLY A 60 -10.73 -13.13 -0.55
N GLU A 61 -11.42 -12.01 -0.47
CA GLU A 61 -12.10 -11.37 -1.60
C GLU A 61 -11.12 -10.73 -2.59
N PRO A 62 -11.48 -10.68 -3.88
CA PRO A 62 -10.71 -9.93 -4.87
C PRO A 62 -10.83 -8.42 -4.60
N LEU A 63 -9.71 -7.71 -4.75
CA LEU A 63 -9.66 -6.25 -4.62
C LEU A 63 -9.50 -5.58 -5.98
N SER A 64 -9.87 -4.31 -6.09
CA SER A 64 -9.54 -3.51 -7.27
C SER A 64 -8.01 -3.31 -7.41
N HIS A 65 -7.52 -3.00 -8.60
CA HIS A 65 -6.11 -2.62 -8.79
C HIS A 65 -5.66 -1.48 -7.87
N GLU A 66 -6.52 -0.47 -7.68
CA GLU A 66 -6.22 0.65 -6.82
C GLU A 66 -6.16 0.24 -5.33
N ASP A 67 -7.09 -0.61 -4.90
CA ASP A 67 -7.10 -1.14 -3.54
C ASP A 67 -5.88 -2.03 -3.27
N TRP A 68 -5.44 -2.84 -4.24
CA TRP A 68 -4.17 -3.58 -4.12
C TRP A 68 -2.96 -2.66 -3.97
N ARG A 69 -2.91 -1.56 -4.73
CA ARG A 69 -1.85 -0.54 -4.56
C ARG A 69 -1.92 0.06 -3.17
N ARG A 70 -3.11 0.46 -2.70
CA ARG A 70 -3.30 1.07 -1.39
C ARG A 70 -2.79 0.16 -0.28
N VAL A 71 -3.21 -1.11 -0.28
CA VAL A 71 -2.75 -2.14 0.68
C VAL A 71 -1.23 -2.30 0.63
N LEU A 72 -0.65 -2.46 -0.56
CA LEU A 72 0.79 -2.66 -0.66
C LEU A 72 1.57 -1.43 -0.14
N LEU A 73 1.19 -0.23 -0.60
CA LEU A 73 1.91 1.00 -0.28
C LEU A 73 1.80 1.36 1.20
N GLU A 74 0.63 1.24 1.81
CA GLU A 74 0.50 1.49 3.25
C GLU A 74 1.33 0.48 4.06
N THR A 75 1.31 -0.80 3.66
CA THR A 75 2.07 -1.85 4.36
C THR A 75 3.58 -1.58 4.26
N GLU A 76 4.06 -1.13 3.09
CA GLU A 76 5.45 -0.72 2.92
C GLU A 76 5.85 0.44 3.82
N VAL A 77 5.00 1.48 3.89
CA VAL A 77 5.24 2.66 4.71
C VAL A 77 5.25 2.30 6.20
N VAL A 78 4.27 1.54 6.65
CA VAL A 78 4.12 1.22 8.07
C VAL A 78 5.20 0.26 8.57
N PHE A 79 5.65 -0.66 7.72
CA PHE A 79 6.73 -1.57 8.05
C PHE A 79 8.09 -0.88 8.05
N VAL A 80 8.41 -0.07 7.04
CA VAL A 80 9.80 0.42 6.84
C VAL A 80 10.07 1.73 7.58
N SER A 81 9.06 2.58 7.75
CA SER A 81 9.26 3.91 8.35
C SER A 81 9.04 3.91 9.85
N ASP A 82 10.01 4.41 10.60
CA ASP A 82 9.82 4.77 12.01
C ASP A 82 9.26 6.19 12.19
N VAL A 83 9.42 7.05 11.17
CA VAL A 83 8.99 8.46 11.24
C VAL A 83 7.47 8.58 11.20
N VAL A 84 6.82 7.77 10.36
CA VAL A 84 5.36 7.79 10.18
C VAL A 84 4.70 6.43 10.41
N GLY A 85 5.47 5.36 10.37
CA GLY A 85 5.01 3.99 10.54
C GLY A 85 5.36 3.41 11.90
N SER A 86 5.57 2.11 11.92
CA SER A 86 5.90 1.32 13.12
C SER A 86 7.28 0.68 13.00
N GLY A 87 8.22 1.23 12.21
CA GLY A 87 9.47 0.56 11.85
C GLY A 87 10.24 -0.08 13.01
N LEU A 88 10.57 0.69 14.07
CA LEU A 88 11.30 0.13 15.22
C LEU A 88 10.44 -0.79 16.10
N ASP A 89 9.13 -0.57 16.12
CA ASP A 89 8.18 -1.35 16.91
C ASP A 89 7.64 -2.59 16.17
N TRP A 90 7.88 -2.69 14.86
CA TRP A 90 7.21 -3.62 13.96
C TRP A 90 7.37 -5.07 14.38
N SER A 91 8.59 -5.48 14.70
CA SER A 91 8.85 -6.86 15.14
C SER A 91 8.14 -7.20 16.44
N THR A 92 7.91 -6.21 17.30
CA THR A 92 7.18 -6.35 18.57
C THR A 92 5.67 -6.41 18.35
N THR A 93 5.11 -5.53 17.53
CA THR A 93 3.65 -5.42 17.32
C THR A 93 3.10 -6.45 16.34
N SER A 94 3.85 -6.72 15.26
CA SER A 94 3.49 -7.73 14.26
C SER A 94 3.82 -9.16 14.72
N GLY A 95 4.90 -9.32 15.49
CA GLY A 95 5.50 -10.61 15.82
C GLY A 95 6.34 -11.22 14.67
N ILE A 96 6.64 -10.43 13.63
CA ILE A 96 7.37 -10.86 12.43
C ILE A 96 8.73 -10.16 12.44
N THR A 97 9.82 -10.92 12.26
CA THR A 97 11.16 -10.33 12.19
C THR A 97 11.31 -9.44 10.94
N ASP A 98 12.23 -8.48 10.97
CA ASP A 98 12.51 -7.63 9.80
C ASP A 98 12.95 -8.45 8.58
N SER A 99 13.79 -9.47 8.78
CA SER A 99 14.27 -10.34 7.70
C SER A 99 13.12 -11.11 7.06
N ASP A 100 12.21 -11.67 7.87
CA ASP A 100 11.05 -12.39 7.36
C ASP A 100 10.07 -11.43 6.67
N SER A 101 9.89 -10.24 7.23
CA SER A 101 9.05 -9.17 6.68
C SER A 101 9.53 -8.72 5.30
N ILE A 102 10.84 -8.54 5.11
CA ILE A 102 11.43 -8.25 3.79
C ILE A 102 11.18 -9.41 2.82
N GLY A 103 11.33 -10.65 3.26
CA GLY A 103 11.05 -11.83 2.44
C GLY A 103 9.59 -11.89 1.97
N LEU A 104 8.64 -11.72 2.89
CA LEU A 104 7.21 -11.69 2.65
C LEU A 104 6.83 -10.53 1.72
N LEU A 105 7.31 -9.31 2.01
CA LEU A 105 7.05 -8.14 1.19
C LEU A 105 7.52 -8.34 -0.26
N ARG A 106 8.73 -8.88 -0.46
CA ARG A 106 9.25 -9.17 -1.81
C ARG A 106 8.45 -10.28 -2.51
N SER A 107 7.95 -11.27 -1.78
CA SER A 107 7.06 -12.30 -2.34
C SER A 107 5.74 -11.68 -2.82
N ILE A 108 5.12 -10.87 -1.97
CA ILE A 108 3.87 -10.15 -2.24
C ILE A 108 4.03 -9.23 -3.47
N GLN A 109 5.05 -8.37 -3.49
CA GLN A 109 5.30 -7.44 -4.60
C GLN A 109 5.42 -8.12 -5.97
N ARG A 110 5.95 -9.36 -6.03
CA ARG A 110 6.03 -10.13 -7.27
C ARG A 110 4.67 -10.63 -7.76
N LYS A 111 3.69 -10.77 -6.86
CA LYS A 111 2.32 -11.24 -7.15
C LYS A 111 1.35 -10.11 -7.43
N MET A 112 1.67 -8.88 -7.00
CA MET A 112 0.80 -7.72 -7.17
C MET A 112 0.61 -7.33 -8.63
N PRO A 113 -0.55 -6.76 -9.00
CA PRO A 113 -0.74 -6.18 -10.31
C PRO A 113 0.37 -5.19 -10.64
N ARG A 114 0.90 -5.26 -11.87
CA ARG A 114 1.96 -4.34 -12.30
C ARG A 114 1.40 -2.93 -12.38
N TRP A 115 1.79 -2.09 -11.44
CA TRP A 115 1.57 -0.66 -11.55
C TRP A 115 2.48 -0.11 -12.64
N ARG A 116 1.90 0.39 -13.73
CA ARG A 116 2.63 1.28 -14.62
C ARG A 116 2.40 2.68 -14.08
N PRO A 117 3.43 3.36 -13.54
CA PRO A 117 3.30 4.77 -13.23
C PRO A 117 2.80 5.45 -14.51
N THR A 118 1.67 6.14 -14.42
CA THR A 118 1.18 6.94 -15.55
C THR A 118 2.19 8.04 -15.86
N PHE A 119 2.95 8.47 -14.86
CA PHE A 119 4.07 9.40 -14.99
C PHE A 119 5.06 9.02 -16.10
N GLN A 120 5.17 9.89 -17.08
CA GLN A 120 6.24 9.89 -18.06
C GLN A 120 7.31 10.90 -17.65
N PHE A 121 8.54 10.42 -17.59
CA PHE A 121 9.72 11.27 -17.45
C PHE A 121 10.18 11.67 -18.85
N THR A 122 10.12 12.95 -19.15
CA THR A 122 10.63 13.53 -20.39
C THR A 122 11.70 14.55 -20.07
N LEU A 123 12.63 14.78 -21.00
CA LEU A 123 13.51 15.93 -20.95
C LEU A 123 12.85 17.05 -21.74
N ASP A 124 12.80 18.25 -21.17
CA ASP A 124 12.45 19.43 -21.96
C ASP A 124 13.61 19.83 -22.91
N ARG A 125 13.44 20.95 -23.61
CA ARG A 125 14.45 21.42 -24.57
C ARG A 125 15.74 21.92 -23.89
N GLN A 126 15.70 22.17 -22.59
CA GLN A 126 16.81 22.62 -21.77
C GLN A 126 17.53 21.44 -21.10
N GLY A 127 16.94 20.24 -21.15
CA GLY A 127 17.49 19.02 -20.55
C GLY A 127 17.01 18.78 -19.11
N ASP A 128 15.99 19.52 -18.65
CA ASP A 128 15.41 19.34 -17.34
C ASP A 128 14.38 18.20 -17.34
N VAL A 129 14.33 17.44 -16.23
CA VAL A 129 13.35 16.36 -16.06
C VAL A 129 11.96 16.95 -15.83
N VAL A 130 11.08 16.75 -16.80
CA VAL A 130 9.66 17.04 -16.69
C VAL A 130 8.91 15.76 -16.40
N ILE A 131 8.12 15.78 -15.34
CA ILE A 131 7.22 14.71 -14.94
C ILE A 131 5.84 15.07 -15.49
N SER A 132 5.29 14.24 -16.37
CA SER A 132 3.96 14.42 -16.93
C SER A 132 3.05 13.25 -16.58
N GLU A 133 1.83 13.53 -16.13
CA GLU A 133 0.78 12.52 -16.04
C GLU A 133 -0.06 12.59 -17.33
N PRO A 134 -0.07 11.54 -18.19
CA PRO A 134 -1.12 11.35 -19.18
C PRO A 134 -2.46 11.49 -18.49
N GLU A 135 -3.36 12.32 -19.02
CA GLU A 135 -4.69 12.53 -18.46
C GLU A 135 -5.32 11.17 -18.12
N ARG A 136 -5.63 10.98 -16.84
CA ARG A 136 -6.47 9.86 -16.38
C ARG A 136 -7.75 9.95 -17.20
N PRO A 137 -8.18 8.91 -17.94
CA PRO A 137 -9.46 8.95 -18.63
C PRO A 137 -10.51 9.28 -17.58
N ARG A 138 -11.25 10.37 -17.77
CA ARG A 138 -12.42 10.67 -16.95
C ARG A 138 -13.39 9.50 -17.19
N GLY A 139 -13.55 8.66 -16.18
CA GLY A 139 -14.63 7.67 -16.13
C GLY A 139 -15.98 8.36 -16.10
#